data_AF-A0A3M1R8U4-F1
#
_entry.id   AF-A0A3M1R8U4-F1
#
_cell.length_a   1.000
_cell.length_b   1.000
_cell.length_c   1.000
_cell.angle_alpha   90.00
_cell.angle_beta   90.00
_cell.angle_gamma   90.00
#
_symmetry.space_group_name_H-M   'P 1'
#
loop_
_entity.id
_entity.type
_entity.pdbx_description
1 polymer ?
#
loop_
_entity_poly.entity_id
_entity_poly.type
_entity_poly.pdbx_seq_one_letter_code
_entity_poly.pdbx_strand_id
1 'polypeptide(L)'
;MLVPRRCNYLRRLVLLSRSNFPPEHPRVDGGRTVRLRIVVSLVATTLLAFSSLSWAEENRAAWRTPDGNGVFESKNLPETWSETQGILWKTPIPAWGASTPAVWGDAIFLTSHVEPVEEDAEGPFDLVALRIDRNTGRIVWQKKLGEADIPRTGARGRSKYHRYHNAASPSPTTDGRYVVFHFGNGDLVVTDFDGNTVWRRNLQDDYAPYSIWWGHANSPIIVGDLLISICIQDSLADLQEKPNPSYIVAHELATGRERWFTLRMTGAEKEWCDAYTTPIVRRVDGRTEIIVMGGTWLDAYDAQSGKQLWYLPGLEGNRTITGPVVVGDVVFATIGKGGPTFAARIGGEGRLPRDRILWENKSNCPDSPTPVYYRGLLFLVSDNGIAQCLDAATGEIKWRERIGGTFKASPIVADGKVYFVNLEGECTVTAADAEYREIAKNELDDAFTASPVCTDGRLYLRGKRFLYCIGKP
;
A
#
# COMPACT_ATOMS: atom_id res chain seq x y z
N MET A 1 -1.19 -68.87 -15.61
CA MET A 1 -2.61 -68.86 -16.02
C MET A 1 -3.01 -67.40 -16.18
N LEU A 2 -2.89 -66.82 -17.37
CA LEU A 2 -3.93 -66.71 -18.41
C LEU A 2 -5.21 -65.97 -17.96
N VAL A 3 -5.21 -64.65 -18.21
CA VAL A 3 -6.18 -63.84 -19.01
C VAL A 3 -7.66 -63.75 -18.57
N PRO A 4 -8.32 -62.58 -18.78
CA PRO A 4 -9.55 -62.13 -18.13
C PRO A 4 -10.81 -62.29 -19.02
N ARG A 5 -12.00 -61.88 -18.53
CA ARG A 5 -13.19 -61.71 -19.38
C ARG A 5 -13.90 -60.37 -19.18
N ARG A 6 -14.03 -59.67 -20.31
CA ARG A 6 -14.96 -58.57 -20.63
C ARG A 6 -16.36 -59.12 -20.95
N CYS A 7 -17.39 -58.27 -20.84
CA CYS A 7 -18.44 -57.93 -21.84
C CYS A 7 -19.68 -57.36 -21.11
N ASN A 8 -20.09 -56.09 -21.30
CA ASN A 8 -20.84 -55.48 -22.42
C ASN A 8 -22.32 -55.93 -22.53
N TYR A 9 -23.26 -54.96 -22.53
CA TYR A 9 -24.45 -54.76 -23.42
C TYR A 9 -25.35 -53.67 -22.76
N LEU A 10 -25.41 -52.41 -23.21
CA LEU A 10 -26.17 -51.79 -24.33
C LEU A 10 -27.71 -51.97 -24.34
N ARG A 11 -28.39 -50.81 -24.16
CA ARG A 11 -29.64 -50.29 -24.79
C ARG A 11 -30.99 -51.00 -24.59
N ARG A 12 -32.00 -50.23 -24.16
CA ARG A 12 -33.16 -49.86 -25.01
C ARG A 12 -34.04 -48.72 -24.44
N LEU A 13 -34.58 -47.96 -25.39
CA LEU A 13 -35.49 -46.81 -25.33
C LEU A 13 -36.97 -47.26 -25.39
N VAL A 14 -37.89 -46.26 -25.36
CA VAL A 14 -39.33 -46.22 -25.77
C VAL A 14 -40.30 -46.22 -24.57
N LEU A 15 -40.94 -45.10 -24.16
CA LEU A 15 -41.96 -44.17 -24.73
C LEU A 15 -43.44 -44.61 -24.50
N LEU A 16 -44.20 -43.66 -23.90
CA LEU A 16 -45.66 -43.38 -23.99
C LEU A 16 -46.61 -44.38 -23.27
N SER A 17 -47.73 -44.01 -22.64
CA SER A 17 -48.68 -42.89 -22.84
C SER A 17 -49.63 -42.67 -21.64
N ARG A 18 -50.10 -41.41 -21.48
CA ARG A 18 -51.48 -40.85 -21.27
C ARG A 18 -52.57 -41.73 -20.57
N SER A 19 -53.57 -41.25 -19.82
CA SER A 19 -54.14 -39.94 -19.43
C SER A 19 -55.37 -40.23 -18.52
N ASN A 20 -55.83 -39.29 -17.69
CA ASN A 20 -57.24 -38.82 -17.65
C ASN A 20 -57.51 -37.84 -16.48
N PHE A 21 -58.19 -36.74 -16.83
CA PHE A 21 -58.85 -35.71 -16.02
C PHE A 21 -60.27 -36.19 -15.60
N PRO A 22 -61.00 -35.55 -14.64
CA PRO A 22 -61.76 -34.30 -14.90
C PRO A 22 -61.95 -33.42 -13.61
N PRO A 23 -62.90 -32.46 -13.50
CA PRO A 23 -62.60 -31.02 -13.48
C PRO A 23 -63.17 -30.29 -12.24
N GLU A 24 -62.87 -28.98 -12.09
CA GLU A 24 -63.86 -27.91 -11.83
C GLU A 24 -63.20 -26.55 -11.59
N HIS A 25 -63.82 -25.51 -12.14
CA HIS A 25 -63.53 -24.08 -11.89
C HIS A 25 -64.38 -23.57 -10.71
N PRO A 26 -63.95 -22.48 -10.07
CA PRO A 26 -64.74 -21.27 -10.24
C PRO A 26 -63.92 -20.00 -10.56
N ARG A 27 -64.66 -18.99 -11.01
CA ARG A 27 -64.23 -17.68 -11.53
C ARG A 27 -64.09 -16.62 -10.41
N VAL A 28 -63.10 -15.74 -10.61
CA VAL A 28 -63.08 -14.26 -10.40
C VAL A 28 -63.12 -13.73 -8.95
N ASP A 29 -62.03 -13.08 -8.49
CA ASP A 29 -61.96 -11.60 -8.39
C ASP A 29 -60.60 -11.04 -7.90
N GLY A 30 -60.27 -9.84 -8.39
CA GLY A 30 -59.50 -8.77 -7.71
C GLY A 30 -58.06 -9.02 -7.21
N GLY A 31 -57.07 -8.31 -7.79
CA GLY A 31 -55.80 -8.09 -7.08
C GLY A 31 -54.58 -7.74 -7.93
N ARG A 32 -54.57 -6.55 -8.55
CA ARG A 32 -53.30 -5.90 -8.95
C ARG A 32 -52.47 -5.68 -7.67
N THR A 33 -51.27 -6.27 -7.55
CA THR A 33 -50.06 -5.72 -6.88
C THR A 33 -49.00 -6.81 -6.58
N VAL A 34 -48.32 -7.37 -7.59
CA VAL A 34 -47.09 -8.16 -7.34
C VAL A 34 -45.90 -7.76 -8.23
N ARG A 35 -46.10 -6.96 -9.29
CA ARG A 35 -45.01 -6.60 -10.21
C ARG A 35 -44.13 -5.41 -9.78
N LEU A 36 -44.45 -4.71 -8.68
CA LEU A 36 -43.68 -3.52 -8.28
C LEU A 36 -42.56 -3.80 -7.27
N ARG A 37 -42.59 -4.92 -6.53
CA ARG A 37 -41.57 -5.21 -5.50
C ARG A 37 -40.25 -5.75 -6.04
N ILE A 38 -40.27 -6.46 -7.18
CA ILE A 38 -39.05 -7.05 -7.77
C ILE A 38 -38.22 -5.99 -8.51
N VAL A 39 -38.86 -5.00 -9.16
CA VAL A 39 -38.17 -3.91 -9.86
C VAL A 39 -37.51 -2.94 -8.88
N VAL A 40 -38.17 -2.61 -7.76
CA VAL A 40 -37.58 -1.75 -6.73
C VAL A 40 -36.37 -2.40 -6.06
N SER A 41 -36.39 -3.73 -5.86
CA SER A 41 -35.25 -4.45 -5.29
C SER A 41 -34.06 -4.47 -6.24
N LEU A 42 -34.25 -4.70 -7.54
CA LEU A 42 -33.14 -4.70 -8.51
C LEU A 42 -32.52 -3.30 -8.69
N VAL A 43 -33.34 -2.25 -8.67
CA VAL A 43 -32.88 -0.85 -8.75
C VAL A 43 -32.14 -0.43 -7.47
N ALA A 44 -32.60 -0.86 -6.30
CA ALA A 44 -31.89 -0.60 -5.03
C ALA A 44 -30.54 -1.33 -4.96
N THR A 45 -30.44 -2.59 -5.44
CA THR A 45 -29.17 -3.33 -5.44
C THR A 45 -28.18 -2.77 -6.47
N THR A 46 -28.64 -2.28 -7.62
CA THR A 46 -27.77 -1.58 -8.59
C THR A 46 -27.33 -0.22 -8.08
N LEU A 47 -28.22 0.57 -7.45
CA LEU A 47 -27.84 1.86 -6.83
C LEU A 47 -26.84 1.69 -5.69
N LEU A 48 -27.02 0.67 -4.84
CA LEU A 48 -26.07 0.34 -3.76
C LEU A 48 -24.70 -0.08 -4.32
N ALA A 49 -24.67 -0.91 -5.36
CA ALA A 49 -23.44 -1.30 -6.03
C ALA A 49 -22.72 -0.11 -6.68
N PHE A 50 -23.44 0.77 -7.39
CA PHE A 50 -22.86 1.98 -7.99
C PHE A 50 -22.36 2.98 -6.94
N SER A 51 -23.09 3.17 -5.84
CA SER A 51 -22.64 4.04 -4.74
C SER A 51 -21.40 3.52 -4.02
N SER A 52 -21.22 2.19 -3.94
CA SER A 52 -20.04 1.58 -3.33
C SER A 52 -18.79 1.67 -4.20
N LEU A 53 -18.93 1.60 -5.53
CA LEU A 53 -17.82 1.83 -6.45
C LEU A 53 -17.39 3.32 -6.48
N SER A 54 -18.34 4.26 -6.53
CA SER A 54 -17.98 5.70 -6.50
C SER A 54 -17.33 6.13 -5.19
N TRP A 55 -17.72 5.52 -4.06
CA TRP A 55 -17.11 5.79 -2.76
C TRP A 55 -15.69 5.23 -2.63
N ALA A 56 -15.39 4.09 -3.27
CA ALA A 56 -14.05 3.53 -3.31
C ALA A 56 -13.13 4.32 -4.26
N GLU A 57 -13.67 4.94 -5.31
CA GLU A 57 -12.92 5.80 -6.22
C GLU A 57 -12.46 7.10 -5.54
N GLU A 58 -13.29 7.70 -4.68
CA GLU A 58 -12.99 8.99 -4.05
C GLU A 58 -11.96 8.91 -2.89
N ASN A 59 -11.85 7.75 -2.25
CA ASN A 59 -11.12 7.59 -0.98
C ASN A 59 -9.78 6.84 -1.19
N ARG A 60 -8.68 7.58 -1.07
CA ARG A 60 -7.29 7.07 -1.08
C ARG A 60 -6.75 7.07 0.34
N ALA A 61 -7.31 6.17 1.13
CA ALA A 61 -7.21 6.22 2.59
C ALA A 61 -5.92 5.64 3.18
N ALA A 62 -4.94 5.25 2.36
CA ALA A 62 -3.71 4.60 2.79
C ALA A 62 -2.59 4.77 1.74
N TRP A 63 -1.36 4.45 2.16
CA TRP A 63 -0.17 4.41 1.30
C TRP A 63 -0.39 3.48 0.10
N ARG A 64 -0.22 4.02 -1.12
CA ARG A 64 -0.39 3.29 -2.39
C ARG A 64 -1.74 2.56 -2.54
N THR A 65 -2.85 3.24 -2.18
CA THR A 65 -4.24 2.74 -2.20
C THR A 65 -4.59 1.77 -1.06
N PRO A 66 -5.88 1.56 -0.71
CA PRO A 66 -6.26 0.65 0.39
C PRO A 66 -5.78 -0.80 0.23
N ASP A 67 -5.49 -1.23 -1.01
CA ASP A 67 -4.92 -2.52 -1.37
C ASP A 67 -3.40 -2.47 -1.64
N GLY A 68 -2.75 -1.32 -1.49
CA GLY A 68 -1.29 -1.16 -1.52
C GLY A 68 -0.64 -1.31 -2.89
N ASN A 69 -1.42 -1.43 -3.97
CA ASN A 69 -0.89 -1.79 -5.30
C ASN A 69 -0.41 -0.60 -6.13
N GLY A 70 -0.77 0.64 -5.77
CA GLY A 70 -0.40 1.85 -6.52
C GLY A 70 -1.10 2.01 -7.88
N VAL A 71 -2.22 1.32 -8.09
CA VAL A 71 -3.08 1.46 -9.27
C VAL A 71 -4.33 2.24 -8.89
N PHE A 72 -4.62 3.29 -9.64
CA PHE A 72 -5.74 4.18 -9.39
C PHE A 72 -6.72 4.12 -10.56
N GLU A 73 -8.01 4.07 -10.23
CA GLU A 73 -9.10 4.04 -11.22
C GLU A 73 -9.41 5.41 -11.84
N SER A 74 -8.85 6.48 -11.24
CA SER A 74 -9.03 7.87 -11.66
C SER A 74 -8.74 8.06 -13.16
N LYS A 75 -9.63 8.78 -13.83
CA LYS A 75 -9.59 9.09 -15.27
C LYS A 75 -9.45 10.57 -15.50
N ASN A 76 -9.16 10.95 -16.76
CA ASN A 76 -9.06 12.36 -17.18
C ASN A 76 -7.96 13.15 -16.45
N LEU A 77 -6.94 12.44 -15.95
CA LEU A 77 -5.80 13.07 -15.29
C LEU A 77 -5.05 13.99 -16.25
N PRO A 78 -4.44 15.07 -15.74
CA PRO A 78 -3.59 15.93 -16.56
C PRO A 78 -2.41 15.12 -17.09
N GLU A 79 -2.08 15.32 -18.36
CA GLU A 79 -0.88 14.75 -18.99
C GLU A 79 0.30 15.69 -18.85
N THR A 80 0.05 16.99 -19.04
CA THR A 80 1.05 18.05 -18.98
C THR A 80 0.72 19.07 -17.89
N TRP A 81 1.72 19.47 -17.11
CA TRP A 81 1.67 20.53 -16.11
C TRP A 81 3.05 21.16 -15.91
N SER A 82 3.07 22.32 -15.26
CA SER A 82 4.28 23.04 -14.84
C SER A 82 3.95 23.88 -13.61
N GLU A 83 4.91 24.66 -13.10
CA GLU A 83 4.65 25.65 -12.04
C GLU A 83 3.57 26.68 -12.40
N THR A 84 3.26 26.90 -13.68
CA THR A 84 2.29 27.91 -14.15
C THR A 84 1.09 27.33 -14.87
N GLN A 85 1.05 26.01 -15.13
CA GLN A 85 -0.03 25.36 -15.88
C GLN A 85 -0.47 24.06 -15.21
N GLY A 86 -1.79 23.83 -15.13
CA GLY A 86 -2.36 22.59 -14.62
C GLY A 86 -2.36 22.46 -13.10
N ILE A 87 -1.92 23.50 -12.37
CA ILE A 87 -1.97 23.56 -10.91
C ILE A 87 -3.29 24.20 -10.48
N LEU A 88 -4.17 23.42 -9.86
CA LEU A 88 -5.44 23.92 -9.30
C LEU A 88 -5.19 24.70 -8.01
N TRP A 89 -4.27 24.18 -7.18
CA TRP A 89 -3.75 24.88 -6.01
C TRP A 89 -2.39 24.31 -5.62
N LYS A 90 -1.59 25.15 -4.95
CA LYS A 90 -0.26 24.83 -4.41
C LYS A 90 -0.19 25.40 -2.99
N THR A 91 -0.04 24.51 -2.00
CA THR A 91 -0.13 24.89 -0.59
C THR A 91 1.24 24.73 0.08
N PRO A 92 1.82 25.80 0.66
CA PRO A 92 3.01 25.68 1.50
C PRO A 92 2.71 24.78 2.70
N ILE A 93 3.56 23.79 2.93
CA ILE A 93 3.44 22.92 4.11
C ILE A 93 4.49 23.38 5.14
N PRO A 94 4.13 23.50 6.42
CA PRO A 94 4.96 24.09 7.47
C PRO A 94 6.35 23.48 7.64
N ALA A 95 6.54 22.22 7.23
CA ALA A 95 7.85 21.58 7.21
C ALA A 95 7.85 20.40 6.22
N TRP A 96 9.00 19.72 6.09
CA TRP A 96 9.14 18.60 5.19
C TRP A 96 8.81 17.26 5.88
N GLY A 97 8.34 16.32 5.08
CA GLY A 97 8.04 14.94 5.46
C GLY A 97 7.95 14.10 4.20
N ALA A 98 7.98 12.78 4.35
CA ALA A 98 7.92 11.85 3.21
C ALA A 98 6.60 11.08 3.11
N SER A 99 5.61 11.45 3.94
CA SER A 99 4.30 10.80 3.92
C SER A 99 3.57 11.02 2.60
N THR A 100 3.01 9.94 2.10
CA THR A 100 2.07 9.97 0.98
C THR A 100 0.73 10.48 1.51
N PRO A 101 0.05 11.42 0.82
CA PRO A 101 -1.23 11.96 1.29
C PRO A 101 -2.30 10.87 1.44
N ALA A 102 -3.04 10.88 2.56
CA ALA A 102 -4.29 10.14 2.66
C ALA A 102 -5.45 11.05 2.26
N VAL A 103 -6.25 10.65 1.26
CA VAL A 103 -7.37 11.45 0.74
C VAL A 103 -8.69 10.75 1.11
N TRP A 104 -9.61 11.48 1.72
CA TRP A 104 -10.93 10.98 2.07
C TRP A 104 -11.99 12.07 1.92
N GLY A 105 -12.91 11.92 0.95
CA GLY A 105 -13.85 12.97 0.58
C GLY A 105 -13.11 14.30 0.37
N ASP A 106 -13.55 15.37 1.03
CA ASP A 106 -12.93 16.70 0.93
C ASP A 106 -11.64 16.87 1.74
N ALA A 107 -11.14 15.84 2.43
CA ALA A 107 -10.02 15.94 3.34
C ALA A 107 -8.76 15.28 2.78
N ILE A 108 -7.61 15.95 2.97
CA ILE A 108 -6.28 15.39 2.77
C ILE A 108 -5.55 15.42 4.11
N PHE A 109 -4.98 14.30 4.53
CA PHE A 109 -4.18 14.18 5.74
C PHE A 109 -2.69 13.95 5.44
N LEU A 110 -1.83 14.58 6.23
CA LEU A 110 -0.38 14.49 6.13
C LEU A 110 0.27 14.44 7.52
N THR A 111 1.44 13.80 7.59
CA THR A 111 2.39 13.97 8.69
C THR A 111 3.52 14.90 8.26
N SER A 112 4.04 15.69 9.19
CA SER A 112 5.21 16.53 8.97
C SER A 112 6.09 16.59 10.21
N HIS A 113 7.38 16.82 10.00
CA HIS A 113 8.38 16.91 11.05
C HIS A 113 8.99 18.31 10.98
N VAL A 114 8.68 19.13 11.97
CA VAL A 114 9.06 20.55 12.00
C VAL A 114 10.44 20.68 12.61
N GLU A 115 11.43 20.81 11.73
CA GLU A 115 12.81 21.09 12.09
C GLU A 115 12.99 22.60 12.36
N PRO A 116 13.83 23.02 13.32
CA PRO A 116 14.41 24.35 13.34
C PRO A 116 15.03 24.68 11.99
N VAL A 117 15.09 25.96 11.66
CA VAL A 117 15.38 26.51 10.31
C VAL A 117 16.76 26.12 9.74
N GLU A 118 17.64 25.48 10.51
CA GLU A 118 18.99 25.09 10.07
C GLU A 118 19.04 23.64 9.56
N GLU A 119 19.62 23.45 8.37
CA GLU A 119 19.97 22.14 7.84
C GLU A 119 20.95 21.46 8.82
N ASP A 120 20.61 20.26 9.30
CA ASP A 120 21.32 19.52 10.36
C ASP A 120 21.17 20.05 11.81
N ALA A 121 20.15 20.87 12.10
CA ALA A 121 19.79 21.18 13.47
C ALA A 121 19.60 19.90 14.30
N GLU A 122 20.12 19.88 15.53
CA GLU A 122 19.82 18.87 16.55
C GLU A 122 18.78 19.45 17.51
N GLY A 123 17.75 18.69 17.85
CA GLY A 123 16.79 19.11 18.87
C GLY A 123 15.73 18.07 19.15
N PRO A 124 14.83 18.34 20.12
CA PRO A 124 13.48 17.85 20.02
C PRO A 124 12.77 18.63 18.89
N PHE A 125 12.20 17.89 17.95
CA PHE A 125 11.46 18.44 16.82
C PHE A 125 9.97 18.16 16.97
N ASP A 126 9.12 19.07 16.50
CA ASP A 126 7.68 18.87 16.56
C ASP A 126 7.21 17.89 15.48
N LEU A 127 6.46 16.88 15.89
CA LEU A 127 5.74 15.98 15.01
C LEU A 127 4.32 16.50 14.85
N VAL A 128 3.93 16.85 13.64
CA VAL A 128 2.63 17.48 13.37
C VAL A 128 1.80 16.68 12.37
N ALA A 129 0.49 16.69 12.58
CA ALA A 129 -0.50 16.23 11.63
C ALA A 129 -1.21 17.44 11.01
N LEU A 130 -1.61 17.29 9.74
CA LEU A 130 -2.38 18.30 9.01
C LEU A 130 -3.67 17.70 8.47
N ARG A 131 -4.72 18.51 8.43
CA ARG A 131 -5.86 18.35 7.51
C ARG A 131 -5.88 19.51 6.54
N ILE A 132 -6.00 19.19 5.27
CA ILE A 132 -6.07 20.13 4.17
C ILE A 132 -7.38 19.91 3.42
N ASP A 133 -8.07 20.99 3.09
CA ASP A 133 -9.26 20.96 2.24
C ASP A 133 -8.83 20.63 0.80
N ARG A 134 -9.32 19.50 0.27
CA ARG A 134 -8.97 18.96 -1.05
C ARG A 134 -9.31 19.91 -2.20
N ASN A 135 -10.31 20.75 -2.03
CA ASN A 135 -10.85 21.60 -3.10
C ASN A 135 -10.13 22.94 -3.18
N THR A 136 -9.73 23.48 -2.05
CA THR A 136 -9.13 24.82 -1.94
C THR A 136 -7.63 24.78 -1.65
N GLY A 137 -7.11 23.64 -1.20
CA GLY A 137 -5.73 23.50 -0.71
C GLY A 137 -5.52 24.14 0.66
N ARG A 138 -6.53 24.71 1.31
CA ARG A 138 -6.37 25.40 2.59
C ARG A 138 -6.08 24.39 3.71
N ILE A 139 -5.05 24.64 4.52
CA ILE A 139 -4.84 23.92 5.78
C ILE A 139 -6.02 24.26 6.71
N VAL A 140 -6.86 23.27 7.00
CA VAL A 140 -8.01 23.39 7.91
C VAL A 140 -7.52 23.39 9.35
N TRP A 141 -6.59 22.50 9.67
CA TRP A 141 -5.90 22.49 10.96
C TRP A 141 -4.52 21.88 10.85
N GLN A 142 -3.66 22.24 11.81
CA GLN A 142 -2.36 21.64 12.09
C GLN A 142 -2.30 21.34 13.59
N LYS A 143 -1.96 20.11 13.97
CA LYS A 143 -1.90 19.67 15.37
C LYS A 143 -0.53 19.09 15.67
N LYS A 144 0.09 19.56 16.75
CA LYS A 144 1.26 18.89 17.32
C LYS A 144 0.82 17.60 18.00
N LEU A 145 1.31 16.49 17.49
CA LEU A 145 0.99 15.15 17.96
C LEU A 145 2.19 14.46 18.62
N GLY A 146 3.36 15.07 18.68
CA GLY A 146 4.50 14.49 19.37
C GLY A 146 5.73 15.37 19.29
N GLU A 147 6.80 14.88 19.91
CA GLU A 147 8.14 15.44 19.81
C GLU A 147 9.09 14.29 19.54
N ALA A 148 10.11 14.53 18.72
CA ALA A 148 11.14 13.55 18.44
C ALA A 148 12.52 14.15 18.69
N ASP A 149 13.30 13.52 19.55
CA ASP A 149 14.72 13.79 19.70
C ASP A 149 15.49 12.80 18.81
N ILE A 150 15.90 13.27 17.64
CA ILE A 150 16.40 12.38 16.57
C ILE A 150 17.86 12.69 16.28
N PRO A 151 18.79 11.79 16.62
CA PRO A 151 20.18 11.94 16.21
C PRO A 151 20.33 11.73 14.70
N ARG A 152 21.06 12.62 14.02
CA ARG A 152 21.44 12.46 12.59
C ARG A 152 22.65 11.54 12.42
N THR A 153 23.47 11.39 13.45
CA THR A 153 24.64 10.50 13.48
C THR A 153 24.64 9.67 14.77
N GLY A 154 25.30 8.52 14.76
CA GLY A 154 25.37 7.69 15.95
C GLY A 154 25.75 6.24 15.68
N ALA A 155 26.13 5.57 16.77
CA ALA A 155 26.37 4.14 16.79
C ALA A 155 25.07 3.36 16.53
N ARG A 156 25.23 2.14 16.02
CA ARG A 156 24.15 1.17 15.87
C ARG A 156 23.40 0.98 17.20
N GLY A 157 22.08 0.78 17.15
CA GLY A 157 21.23 0.58 18.33
C GLY A 157 20.42 1.80 18.76
N ARG A 158 20.63 2.96 18.13
CA ARG A 158 19.70 4.10 18.17
C ARG A 158 19.23 4.41 16.76
N SER A 159 17.93 4.67 16.61
CA SER A 159 17.37 5.05 15.33
C SER A 159 17.91 6.41 14.89
N LYS A 160 18.44 6.47 13.66
CA LYS A 160 18.87 7.68 12.97
C LYS A 160 18.21 7.71 11.60
N TYR A 161 17.96 8.89 11.03
CA TYR A 161 17.23 8.99 9.76
C TYR A 161 18.17 9.31 8.61
N HIS A 162 17.89 8.69 7.46
CA HIS A 162 18.61 9.01 6.24
C HIS A 162 18.17 10.39 5.71
N ARG A 163 19.06 11.15 5.04
CA ARG A 163 18.78 12.50 4.49
C ARG A 163 17.57 12.65 3.55
N TYR A 164 16.91 11.56 3.17
CA TYR A 164 15.77 11.55 2.25
C TYR A 164 14.42 11.41 2.96
N HIS A 165 14.40 11.16 4.27
CA HIS A 165 13.17 10.95 5.02
C HIS A 165 13.40 11.24 6.51
N ASN A 166 12.33 11.31 7.31
CA ASN A 166 12.41 11.70 8.73
C ASN A 166 11.30 11.01 9.56
N ALA A 167 11.10 11.40 10.83
CA ALA A 167 10.07 10.75 11.66
C ALA A 167 8.64 10.92 11.16
N ALA A 168 8.37 11.83 10.22
CA ALA A 168 7.09 11.98 9.51
C ALA A 168 7.07 11.26 8.15
N SER A 169 7.82 10.16 8.02
CA SER A 169 7.77 9.29 6.84
C SER A 169 6.52 8.42 6.77
N PRO A 170 6.05 7.80 7.88
CA PRO A 170 4.85 6.97 7.81
C PRO A 170 3.66 7.79 7.31
N SER A 171 2.93 7.21 6.36
CA SER A 171 1.76 7.85 5.76
C SER A 171 0.56 7.67 6.69
N PRO A 172 -0.30 8.70 6.83
CA PRO A 172 -1.54 8.55 7.57
C PRO A 172 -2.49 7.55 6.89
N THR A 173 -3.44 7.01 7.66
CA THR A 173 -4.52 6.18 7.12
C THR A 173 -5.86 6.49 7.81
N THR A 174 -6.99 6.24 7.14
CA THR A 174 -8.33 6.55 7.67
C THR A 174 -9.40 5.55 7.22
N ASP A 175 -10.43 5.36 8.04
CA ASP A 175 -11.68 4.65 7.66
C ASP A 175 -12.85 5.60 7.39
N GLY A 176 -12.60 6.92 7.34
CA GLY A 176 -13.62 7.96 7.22
C GLY A 176 -14.23 8.46 8.52
N ARG A 177 -13.93 7.80 9.64
CA ARG A 177 -14.37 8.20 10.98
C ARG A 177 -13.17 8.57 11.84
N TYR A 178 -12.10 7.79 11.75
CA TYR A 178 -10.85 8.01 12.46
C TYR A 178 -9.70 8.25 11.48
N VAL A 179 -8.72 9.03 11.90
CA VAL A 179 -7.46 9.23 11.19
C VAL A 179 -6.33 8.76 12.08
N VAL A 180 -5.46 7.93 11.51
CA VAL A 180 -4.32 7.33 12.20
C VAL A 180 -3.05 8.02 11.72
N PHE A 181 -2.26 8.51 12.67
CA PHE A 181 -0.94 9.06 12.45
C PHE A 181 0.09 8.21 13.18
N HIS A 182 1.09 7.73 12.47
CA HIS A 182 2.26 7.06 13.04
C HIS A 182 3.48 7.91 12.77
N PHE A 183 4.34 8.06 13.77
CA PHE A 183 5.62 8.72 13.62
C PHE A 183 6.74 7.77 13.98
N GLY A 184 7.90 7.98 13.39
CA GLY A 184 9.02 7.06 13.55
C GLY A 184 9.72 7.11 14.91
N ASN A 185 9.24 7.93 15.86
CA ASN A 185 9.55 7.83 17.29
C ASN A 185 8.62 6.84 18.02
N GLY A 186 7.79 6.09 17.30
CA GLY A 186 6.84 5.13 17.86
C GLY A 186 5.48 5.72 18.22
N ASP A 187 5.28 7.05 18.14
CA ASP A 187 3.98 7.64 18.44
C ASP A 187 2.91 7.19 17.44
N LEU A 188 1.91 6.50 17.96
CA LEU A 188 0.73 6.05 17.23
C LEU A 188 -0.49 6.77 17.80
N VAL A 189 -1.04 7.71 17.04
CA VAL A 189 -2.11 8.61 17.48
C VAL A 189 -3.32 8.44 16.57
N VAL A 190 -4.48 8.22 17.17
CA VAL A 190 -5.76 8.17 16.46
C VAL A 190 -6.57 9.39 16.83
N THR A 191 -7.05 10.12 15.82
CA THR A 191 -7.88 11.30 15.97
C THR A 191 -9.22 11.13 15.26
N ASP A 192 -10.18 11.99 15.58
CA ASP A 192 -11.28 12.28 14.67
C ASP A 192 -10.81 13.19 13.50
N PHE A 193 -11.73 13.54 12.59
CA PHE A 193 -11.43 14.40 11.43
C PHE A 193 -11.17 15.88 11.78
N ASP A 194 -11.50 16.30 13.00
CA ASP A 194 -11.21 17.65 13.52
C ASP A 194 -9.86 17.71 14.24
N GLY A 195 -9.16 16.57 14.32
CA GLY A 195 -7.85 16.43 14.93
C GLY A 195 -7.90 16.33 16.45
N ASN A 196 -9.05 16.00 17.03
CA ASN A 196 -9.14 15.68 18.45
C ASN A 196 -8.65 14.26 18.68
N THR A 197 -7.68 14.10 19.59
CA THR A 197 -7.15 12.78 19.94
C THR A 197 -8.23 11.91 20.56
N VAL A 198 -8.46 10.75 19.96
CA VAL A 198 -9.29 9.68 20.52
C VAL A 198 -8.46 8.84 21.48
N TRP A 199 -7.27 8.42 21.04
CA TRP A 199 -6.29 7.73 21.89
C TRP A 199 -4.87 7.86 21.31
N ARG A 200 -3.87 7.57 22.16
CA ARG A 200 -2.45 7.58 21.82
C ARG A 200 -1.75 6.36 22.42
N ARG A 201 -0.76 5.84 21.70
CA ARG A 201 0.23 4.89 22.19
C ARG A 201 1.64 5.31 21.75
N ASN A 202 2.65 4.75 22.39
CA ASN A 202 4.02 4.77 21.87
C ASN A 202 4.52 3.33 21.74
N LEU A 203 4.77 2.90 20.49
CA LEU A 203 5.13 1.51 20.19
C LEU A 203 6.55 1.14 20.66
N GLN A 204 7.41 2.12 20.93
CA GLN A 204 8.70 1.83 21.55
C GLN A 204 8.55 1.51 23.04
N ASP A 205 7.71 2.28 23.74
CA ASP A 205 7.40 2.05 25.16
C ASP A 205 6.64 0.74 25.37
N ASP A 206 5.70 0.44 24.47
CA ASP A 206 4.86 -0.76 24.57
C ASP A 206 5.63 -2.07 24.28
N TYR A 207 6.56 -2.05 23.31
CA TYR A 207 7.12 -3.29 22.77
C TYR A 207 8.65 -3.38 22.87
N ALA A 208 9.37 -2.40 22.31
CA ALA A 208 10.81 -2.29 22.40
C ALA A 208 11.33 -1.01 21.73
N PRO A 209 12.48 -0.46 22.17
CA PRO A 209 13.17 0.62 21.48
C PRO A 209 13.43 0.30 20.00
N TYR A 210 13.33 1.31 19.15
CA TYR A 210 13.63 1.20 17.74
C TYR A 210 15.15 1.21 17.49
N SER A 211 15.63 0.15 16.84
CA SER A 211 17.04 -0.05 16.47
C SER A 211 17.30 0.00 14.96
N ILE A 212 16.28 0.38 14.17
CA ILE A 212 16.34 0.50 12.71
C ILE A 212 17.45 1.48 12.29
N TRP A 213 18.34 1.05 11.41
CA TRP A 213 19.56 1.79 11.05
C TRP A 213 19.31 3.13 10.39
N TRP A 214 18.22 3.22 9.64
CA TRP A 214 17.86 4.40 8.86
C TRP A 214 16.44 4.87 9.18
N GLY A 215 15.98 4.77 10.42
CA GLY A 215 14.73 5.41 10.83
C GLY A 215 13.49 4.60 10.49
N HIS A 216 12.49 4.63 11.36
CA HIS A 216 11.23 3.94 11.11
C HIS A 216 10.41 4.64 10.01
N ALA A 217 9.80 3.87 9.10
CA ALA A 217 9.02 4.43 7.99
C ALA A 217 7.76 3.61 7.63
N ASN A 218 7.47 2.52 8.33
CA ASN A 218 6.34 1.65 8.01
C ASN A 218 5.02 2.38 8.31
N SER A 219 4.10 2.41 7.34
CA SER A 219 2.78 3.02 7.53
C SER A 219 1.84 2.01 8.19
N PRO A 220 0.97 2.44 9.12
CA PRO A 220 -0.09 1.58 9.64
C PRO A 220 -1.14 1.27 8.57
N ILE A 221 -1.85 0.15 8.72
CA ILE A 221 -2.99 -0.21 7.88
C ILE A 221 -4.24 -0.49 8.72
N ILE A 222 -5.41 -0.20 8.16
CA ILE A 222 -6.70 -0.48 8.79
C ILE A 222 -7.33 -1.71 8.14
N VAL A 223 -7.75 -2.68 8.97
CA VAL A 223 -8.42 -3.90 8.55
C VAL A 223 -9.66 -4.13 9.42
N GLY A 224 -10.81 -3.70 8.93
CA GLY A 224 -12.06 -3.76 9.70
C GLY A 224 -11.99 -2.84 10.92
N ASP A 225 -12.13 -3.40 12.11
CA ASP A 225 -11.99 -2.71 13.40
C ASP A 225 -10.54 -2.67 13.92
N LEU A 226 -9.59 -3.24 13.18
CA LEU A 226 -8.20 -3.37 13.59
C LEU A 226 -7.31 -2.31 12.93
N LEU A 227 -6.43 -1.73 13.73
CA LEU A 227 -5.27 -0.96 13.32
C LEU A 227 -4.03 -1.83 13.47
N ILE A 228 -3.38 -2.14 12.36
CA ILE A 228 -2.21 -3.02 12.31
C ILE A 228 -0.95 -2.19 12.06
N SER A 229 0.04 -2.38 12.93
CA SER A 229 1.36 -1.77 12.85
C SER A 229 2.43 -2.86 12.82
N ILE A 230 3.58 -2.54 12.23
CA ILE A 230 4.70 -3.46 12.10
C ILE A 230 6.02 -2.75 12.41
N CYS A 231 6.95 -3.47 13.03
CA CYS A 231 8.34 -3.04 13.20
C CYS A 231 9.26 -4.17 12.73
N ILE A 232 10.08 -3.89 11.71
CA ILE A 232 11.04 -4.84 11.14
C ILE A 232 12.42 -4.20 11.26
N GLN A 233 13.16 -4.65 12.26
CA GLN A 233 14.33 -3.94 12.79
C GLN A 233 15.48 -4.87 13.15
N ASP A 234 16.68 -4.31 13.15
CA ASP A 234 17.89 -4.91 13.68
C ASP A 234 17.69 -5.39 15.10
N SER A 235 17.76 -6.71 15.28
CA SER A 235 17.54 -7.34 16.56
C SER A 235 18.65 -7.03 17.57
N LEU A 236 19.80 -6.50 17.15
CA LEU A 236 20.98 -6.30 17.99
C LEU A 236 21.44 -7.60 18.69
N ALA A 237 21.08 -8.77 18.17
CA ALA A 237 21.36 -10.06 18.80
C ALA A 237 22.86 -10.33 19.00
N ASP A 238 23.72 -9.67 18.22
CA ASP A 238 25.18 -9.73 18.34
C ASP A 238 25.76 -8.71 19.34
N LEU A 239 24.95 -7.79 19.87
CA LEU A 239 25.38 -6.71 20.76
C LEU A 239 24.77 -6.78 22.17
N GLN A 240 23.68 -7.54 22.37
CA GLN A 240 22.98 -7.62 23.66
C GLN A 240 22.39 -9.00 23.94
N GLU A 241 22.24 -9.33 25.22
CA GLU A 241 21.72 -10.64 25.67
C GLU A 241 20.25 -10.88 25.27
N LYS A 242 19.42 -9.83 25.32
CA LYS A 242 18.00 -9.88 24.94
C LYS A 242 17.78 -9.10 23.64
N PRO A 243 17.66 -9.74 22.47
CA PRO A 243 17.50 -9.05 21.19
C PRO A 243 16.24 -8.18 21.14
N ASN A 244 16.31 -7.06 20.42
CA ASN A 244 15.15 -6.25 20.07
C ASN A 244 14.22 -7.06 19.14
N PRO A 245 12.91 -7.14 19.44
CA PRO A 245 11.97 -7.88 18.62
C PRO A 245 11.63 -7.10 17.34
N SER A 246 11.63 -7.80 16.22
CA SER A 246 10.72 -7.45 15.12
C SER A 246 9.34 -8.03 15.42
N TYR A 247 8.27 -7.31 15.08
CA TYR A 247 6.91 -7.70 15.44
C TYR A 247 5.86 -7.15 14.49
N ILE A 248 4.70 -7.79 14.51
CA ILE A 248 3.44 -7.27 13.98
C ILE A 248 2.42 -7.23 15.12
N VAL A 249 1.62 -6.16 15.18
CA VAL A 249 0.66 -5.93 16.26
C VAL A 249 -0.65 -5.37 15.72
N ALA A 250 -1.76 -5.77 16.34
CA ALA A 250 -3.06 -5.13 16.11
C ALA A 250 -3.64 -4.52 17.39
N HIS A 251 -4.19 -3.33 17.21
CA HIS A 251 -4.99 -2.63 18.20
C HIS A 251 -6.42 -2.47 17.68
N GLU A 252 -7.39 -2.38 18.58
CA GLU A 252 -8.72 -1.89 18.22
C GLU A 252 -8.64 -0.43 17.79
N LEU A 253 -9.09 -0.13 16.57
CA LEU A 253 -9.01 1.21 15.99
C LEU A 253 -9.73 2.25 16.87
N ALA A 254 -10.84 1.89 17.50
CA ALA A 254 -11.64 2.82 18.29
C ALA A 254 -11.08 3.10 19.71
N THR A 255 -10.27 2.20 20.28
CA THR A 255 -9.90 2.26 21.71
C THR A 255 -8.40 2.21 21.98
N GLY A 256 -7.59 1.75 21.02
CA GLY A 256 -6.15 1.53 21.20
C GLY A 256 -5.83 0.31 22.06
N ARG A 257 -6.82 -0.54 22.38
CA ARG A 257 -6.60 -1.79 23.11
C ARG A 257 -5.91 -2.81 22.22
N GLU A 258 -4.82 -3.40 22.70
CA GLU A 258 -4.15 -4.49 22.00
C GLU A 258 -5.09 -5.69 21.83
N ARG A 259 -5.15 -6.23 20.62
CA ARG A 259 -5.91 -7.43 20.27
C ARG A 259 -5.02 -8.64 20.15
N TRP A 260 -3.87 -8.46 19.53
CA TRP A 260 -2.84 -9.47 19.43
C TRP A 260 -1.50 -8.82 19.13
N PHE A 261 -0.44 -9.51 19.54
CA PHE A 261 0.95 -9.17 19.27
C PHE A 261 1.66 -10.45 18.82
N THR A 262 2.42 -10.38 17.73
CA THR A 262 3.16 -11.53 17.20
C THR A 262 4.60 -11.15 16.88
N LEU A 263 5.53 -11.90 17.45
CA LEU A 263 6.96 -11.78 17.14
C LEU A 263 7.22 -12.23 15.70
N ARG A 264 8.08 -11.49 15.00
CA ARG A 264 8.55 -11.76 13.63
C ARG A 264 10.07 -11.89 13.62
N MET A 265 10.59 -12.88 14.31
CA MET A 265 12.03 -13.14 14.38
C MET A 265 12.46 -14.06 13.24
N THR A 266 12.92 -13.48 12.14
CA THR A 266 13.23 -14.22 10.90
C THR A 266 14.61 -14.89 10.88
N GLY A 267 15.46 -14.57 11.86
CA GLY A 267 16.87 -15.00 11.90
C GLY A 267 17.79 -14.20 10.98
N ALA A 268 17.31 -13.13 10.35
CA ALA A 268 18.19 -12.18 9.68
C ALA A 268 19.16 -11.53 10.69
N GLU A 269 20.32 -11.08 10.20
CA GLU A 269 21.37 -10.45 11.02
C GLU A 269 21.69 -9.03 10.52
N LYS A 270 22.08 -8.15 11.44
CA LYS A 270 22.54 -6.77 11.13
C LYS A 270 21.49 -6.00 10.30
N GLU A 271 21.94 -5.20 9.33
CA GLU A 271 21.08 -4.41 8.44
C GLU A 271 20.09 -5.26 7.63
N TRP A 272 20.29 -6.59 7.50
CA TRP A 272 19.34 -7.45 6.77
C TRP A 272 18.04 -7.65 7.54
N CYS A 273 18.06 -7.42 8.86
CA CYS A 273 16.85 -7.42 9.68
C CYS A 273 15.92 -6.25 9.33
N ASP A 274 16.48 -5.12 8.87
CA ASP A 274 15.71 -3.91 8.69
C ASP A 274 14.83 -3.99 7.44
N ALA A 275 13.58 -3.61 7.59
CA ALA A 275 12.71 -3.36 6.45
C ALA A 275 11.74 -2.20 6.70
N TYR A 276 11.51 -1.44 5.64
CA TYR A 276 10.75 -0.19 5.65
C TYR A 276 9.40 -0.36 4.96
N THR A 277 9.02 -1.61 4.70
CA THR A 277 7.86 -1.99 3.90
C THR A 277 6.57 -1.79 4.68
N THR A 278 5.56 -1.22 4.03
CA THR A 278 4.20 -1.20 4.57
C THR A 278 3.52 -2.53 4.21
N PRO A 279 2.86 -3.22 5.17
CA PRO A 279 2.21 -4.50 4.89
C PRO A 279 1.03 -4.36 3.93
N ILE A 280 0.74 -5.42 3.17
CA ILE A 280 -0.37 -5.45 2.21
C ILE A 280 -1.45 -6.43 2.65
N VAL A 281 -2.70 -6.05 2.43
CA VAL A 281 -3.87 -6.89 2.73
C VAL A 281 -4.23 -7.76 1.53
N ARG A 282 -4.31 -9.07 1.74
CA ARG A 282 -4.86 -10.02 0.77
C ARG A 282 -6.13 -10.66 1.33
N ARG A 283 -7.21 -10.64 0.55
CA ARG A 283 -8.46 -11.34 0.91
C ARG A 283 -8.59 -12.59 0.05
N VAL A 284 -8.67 -13.76 0.69
CA VAL A 284 -8.73 -15.06 0.01
C VAL A 284 -9.58 -16.02 0.84
N ASP A 285 -10.52 -16.72 0.20
CA ASP A 285 -11.36 -17.74 0.83
C ASP A 285 -12.04 -17.30 2.15
N GLY A 286 -12.52 -16.05 2.20
CA GLY A 286 -13.15 -15.47 3.39
C GLY A 286 -12.20 -15.08 4.52
N ARG A 287 -10.89 -15.28 4.34
CA ARG A 287 -9.82 -14.87 5.26
C ARG A 287 -9.18 -13.57 4.79
N THR A 288 -8.68 -12.80 5.76
CA THR A 288 -7.83 -11.64 5.49
C THR A 288 -6.41 -11.94 5.96
N GLU A 289 -5.47 -11.96 5.02
CA GLU A 289 -4.05 -12.15 5.25
C GLU A 289 -3.33 -10.78 5.22
N ILE A 290 -2.37 -10.61 6.12
CA ILE A 290 -1.44 -9.48 6.14
C ILE A 290 -0.10 -9.97 5.61
N ILE A 291 0.28 -9.53 4.41
CA ILE A 291 1.51 -9.91 3.73
C ILE A 291 2.62 -8.94 4.09
N VAL A 292 3.77 -9.48 4.49
CA VAL A 292 4.94 -8.72 4.91
C VAL A 292 6.16 -9.19 4.13
N MET A 293 6.96 -8.25 3.66
CA MET A 293 8.25 -8.50 3.00
C MET A 293 9.35 -7.81 3.78
N GLY A 294 10.42 -8.54 4.13
CA GLY A 294 11.58 -7.99 4.82
C GLY A 294 12.18 -8.95 5.83
N GLY A 295 13.39 -8.66 6.31
CA GLY A 295 14.10 -9.56 7.22
C GLY A 295 14.38 -10.92 6.58
N THR A 296 14.76 -10.95 5.30
CA THR A 296 14.98 -12.17 4.47
C THR A 296 13.78 -13.10 4.25
N TRP A 297 12.58 -12.69 4.69
CA TRP A 297 11.34 -13.47 4.59
C TRP A 297 10.25 -12.69 3.85
N LEU A 298 9.42 -13.43 3.13
CA LEU A 298 8.08 -13.04 2.71
C LEU A 298 7.08 -13.91 3.47
N ASP A 299 6.21 -13.31 4.29
CA ASP A 299 5.31 -14.07 5.14
C ASP A 299 3.92 -13.44 5.26
N ALA A 300 3.00 -14.22 5.82
CA ALA A 300 1.62 -13.81 6.00
C ALA A 300 1.08 -14.13 7.39
N TYR A 301 0.21 -13.25 7.86
CA TYR A 301 -0.45 -13.37 9.15
C TYR A 301 -1.96 -13.28 8.98
N ASP A 302 -2.71 -14.06 9.74
CA ASP A 302 -4.16 -13.89 9.83
C ASP A 302 -4.47 -12.56 10.54
N ALA A 303 -5.21 -11.67 9.88
CA ALA A 303 -5.45 -10.33 10.38
C ALA A 303 -6.19 -10.31 11.73
N GLN A 304 -7.03 -11.31 12.00
CA GLN A 304 -7.89 -11.33 13.19
C GLN A 304 -7.18 -11.89 14.42
N SER A 305 -6.32 -12.88 14.24
CA SER A 305 -5.63 -13.58 15.32
C SER A 305 -4.14 -13.24 15.46
N GLY A 306 -3.53 -12.64 14.45
CA GLY A 306 -2.08 -12.43 14.38
C GLY A 306 -1.29 -13.70 14.09
N LYS A 307 -1.94 -14.86 13.92
CA LYS A 307 -1.24 -16.13 13.69
C LYS A 307 -0.51 -16.09 12.35
N GLN A 308 0.79 -16.42 12.34
CA GLN A 308 1.52 -16.65 11.09
C GLN A 308 0.92 -17.83 10.34
N LEU A 309 0.49 -17.58 9.09
CA LEU A 309 -0.15 -18.56 8.23
C LEU A 309 0.90 -19.35 7.46
N TRP A 310 1.78 -18.63 6.76
CA TRP A 310 2.85 -19.19 5.94
C TRP A 310 4.03 -18.23 5.87
N TYR A 311 5.20 -18.74 5.48
CA TYR A 311 6.39 -17.93 5.22
C TYR A 311 7.30 -18.56 4.16
N LEU A 312 7.82 -17.74 3.26
CA LEU A 312 8.85 -18.06 2.28
C LEU A 312 10.19 -17.44 2.75
N PRO A 313 11.14 -18.26 3.23
CA PRO A 313 12.43 -17.81 3.74
C PRO A 313 13.51 -17.80 2.65
N GLY A 314 14.72 -17.36 3.00
CA GLY A 314 15.89 -17.43 2.13
C GLY A 314 15.91 -16.37 1.03
N LEU A 315 15.20 -15.26 1.24
CA LEU A 315 15.26 -14.07 0.39
C LEU A 315 16.44 -13.21 0.85
N GLU A 316 17.62 -13.81 0.88
CA GLU A 316 18.84 -13.18 1.38
C GLU A 316 19.25 -12.01 0.48
N GLY A 317 19.52 -10.89 1.14
CA GLY A 317 19.87 -9.61 0.58
C GLY A 317 19.99 -8.59 1.71
N ASN A 318 20.40 -7.36 1.39
CA ASN A 318 20.46 -6.30 2.41
C ASN A 318 19.02 -5.88 2.84
N ARG A 319 18.88 -4.78 3.59
CA ARG A 319 17.58 -4.22 4.00
C ARG A 319 16.60 -4.13 2.84
N THR A 320 15.31 -4.30 3.14
CA THR A 320 14.24 -4.18 2.12
C THR A 320 13.45 -2.89 2.32
N ILE A 321 13.45 -2.00 1.32
CA ILE A 321 12.67 -0.75 1.36
C ILE A 321 11.40 -0.88 0.51
N THR A 322 11.48 -1.58 -0.62
CA THR A 322 10.37 -1.79 -1.56
C THR A 322 9.27 -2.67 -0.98
N GLY A 323 8.01 -2.22 -1.08
CA GLY A 323 6.86 -3.02 -0.68
C GLY A 323 6.60 -4.20 -1.64
N PRO A 324 5.91 -5.26 -1.18
CA PRO A 324 5.38 -6.27 -2.09
C PRO A 324 4.27 -5.70 -2.98
N VAL A 325 3.90 -6.39 -4.06
CA VAL A 325 2.69 -6.13 -4.86
C VAL A 325 1.98 -7.45 -5.06
N VAL A 326 0.72 -7.56 -4.65
CA VAL A 326 -0.03 -8.82 -4.66
C VAL A 326 -1.11 -8.80 -5.73
N VAL A 327 -1.13 -9.83 -6.57
CA VAL A 327 -2.15 -10.04 -7.61
C VAL A 327 -2.61 -11.49 -7.55
N GLY A 328 -3.82 -11.72 -7.05
CA GLY A 328 -4.37 -13.06 -6.88
C GLY A 328 -3.54 -13.90 -5.90
N ASP A 329 -2.84 -14.91 -6.41
CA ASP A 329 -1.95 -15.78 -5.66
C ASP A 329 -0.46 -15.60 -6.00
N VAL A 330 -0.12 -14.49 -6.65
CA VAL A 330 1.26 -14.11 -6.96
C VAL A 330 1.63 -12.82 -6.23
N VAL A 331 2.83 -12.78 -5.68
CA VAL A 331 3.46 -11.55 -5.21
C VAL A 331 4.62 -11.19 -6.11
N PHE A 332 4.81 -9.90 -6.35
CA PHE A 332 6.01 -9.29 -6.91
C PHE A 332 6.71 -8.52 -5.81
N ALA A 333 8.02 -8.72 -5.64
CA ALA A 333 8.80 -8.00 -4.64
C ALA A 333 10.25 -7.86 -5.11
N THR A 334 11.04 -7.08 -4.38
CA THR A 334 12.47 -6.95 -4.67
C THR A 334 13.31 -7.26 -3.44
N ILE A 335 14.54 -7.67 -3.70
CA ILE A 335 15.56 -7.89 -2.68
C ILE A 335 16.54 -6.72 -2.77
N GLY A 336 16.66 -5.93 -1.70
CA GLY A 336 17.41 -4.67 -1.69
C GLY A 336 18.93 -4.79 -1.91
N LYS A 337 19.58 -3.67 -2.22
CA LYS A 337 21.02 -3.54 -2.59
C LYS A 337 21.54 -4.61 -3.57
N GLY A 338 20.92 -4.70 -4.75
CA GLY A 338 21.44 -5.51 -5.87
C GLY A 338 20.96 -6.96 -5.90
N GLY A 339 19.97 -7.31 -5.08
CA GLY A 339 19.18 -8.51 -5.27
C GLY A 339 18.23 -8.41 -6.47
N PRO A 340 17.52 -9.49 -6.82
CA PRO A 340 16.55 -9.49 -7.91
C PRO A 340 15.20 -8.86 -7.53
N THR A 341 14.51 -8.36 -8.55
CA THR A 341 13.04 -8.37 -8.56
C THR A 341 12.58 -9.80 -8.80
N PHE A 342 11.57 -10.28 -8.10
CA PHE A 342 11.06 -11.65 -8.28
C PHE A 342 9.54 -11.71 -8.24
N ALA A 343 8.99 -12.79 -8.78
CA ALA A 343 7.62 -13.21 -8.54
C ALA A 343 7.59 -14.53 -7.77
N ALA A 344 6.66 -14.68 -6.84
CA ALA A 344 6.45 -15.92 -6.11
C ALA A 344 4.96 -16.25 -5.96
N ARG A 345 4.61 -17.53 -6.04
CA ARG A 345 3.28 -18.01 -5.67
C ARG A 345 3.15 -18.05 -4.14
N ILE A 346 2.10 -17.42 -3.62
CA ILE A 346 1.83 -17.27 -2.19
C ILE A 346 0.61 -18.09 -1.74
N GLY A 347 0.38 -18.15 -0.43
CA GLY A 347 -0.71 -18.92 0.19
C GLY A 347 -0.31 -20.32 0.64
N GLY A 348 -1.25 -21.00 1.29
CA GLY A 348 -1.02 -22.29 1.94
C GLY A 348 -0.75 -22.13 3.44
N GLU A 349 0.00 -23.07 4.03
CA GLU A 349 0.32 -23.08 5.45
C GLU A 349 1.80 -23.43 5.69
N GLY A 350 2.39 -22.86 6.73
CA GLY A 350 3.74 -23.16 7.20
C GLY A 350 4.86 -22.68 6.28
N ARG A 351 5.99 -23.38 6.30
CA ARG A 351 7.18 -23.03 5.52
C ARG A 351 6.96 -23.33 4.04
N LEU A 352 7.04 -22.30 3.22
CA LEU A 352 6.95 -22.42 1.77
C LEU A 352 8.31 -22.79 1.15
N PRO A 353 8.34 -23.73 0.19
CA PRO A 353 9.56 -24.10 -0.54
C PRO A 353 9.99 -23.03 -1.55
N ARG A 354 11.29 -23.03 -1.90
CA ARG A 354 11.88 -22.04 -2.82
C ARG A 354 11.36 -22.13 -4.26
N ASP A 355 10.88 -23.29 -4.69
CA ASP A 355 10.25 -23.51 -6.00
C ASP A 355 8.92 -22.73 -6.19
N ARG A 356 8.42 -22.06 -5.14
CA ARG A 356 7.37 -21.06 -5.23
C ARG A 356 7.81 -19.81 -5.99
N ILE A 357 9.11 -19.53 -6.05
CA ILE A 357 9.65 -18.43 -6.86
C ILE A 357 9.50 -18.80 -8.33
N LEU A 358 8.69 -18.03 -9.04
CA LEU A 358 8.32 -18.28 -10.45
C LEU A 358 9.44 -17.79 -11.39
N TRP A 359 10.03 -16.64 -11.07
CA TRP A 359 11.14 -16.04 -11.80
C TRP A 359 11.89 -15.02 -10.92
N GLU A 360 13.14 -14.75 -11.28
CA GLU A 360 13.99 -13.69 -10.70
C GLU A 360 14.61 -12.88 -11.85
N ASN A 361 14.61 -11.54 -11.73
CA ASN A 361 15.23 -10.61 -12.66
C ASN A 361 16.19 -9.67 -11.92
N LYS A 362 17.48 -9.70 -12.28
CA LYS A 362 18.55 -8.91 -11.64
C LYS A 362 18.84 -7.58 -12.33
N SER A 363 18.15 -7.27 -13.43
CA SER A 363 18.43 -6.05 -14.20
C SER A 363 17.79 -4.84 -13.53
N ASN A 364 18.62 -3.87 -13.14
CA ASN A 364 18.19 -2.55 -12.67
C ASN A 364 17.11 -2.61 -11.57
N CYS A 365 17.24 -3.57 -10.64
CA CYS A 365 16.34 -3.72 -9.51
C CYS A 365 16.27 -2.40 -8.69
N PRO A 366 15.06 -1.92 -8.34
CA PRO A 366 14.91 -0.78 -7.44
C PRO A 366 15.38 -1.13 -6.03
N ASP A 367 16.02 -0.17 -5.36
CA ASP A 367 16.34 -0.22 -3.94
C ASP A 367 15.20 0.41 -3.12
N SER A 368 14.68 1.57 -3.53
CA SER A 368 13.60 2.30 -2.81
C SER A 368 12.22 2.24 -3.49
N PRO A 369 12.08 2.51 -4.81
CA PRO A 369 10.77 2.59 -5.45
C PRO A 369 10.04 1.23 -5.53
N THR A 370 8.82 1.17 -5.00
CA THR A 370 7.98 -0.02 -5.05
C THR A 370 7.41 -0.21 -6.48
N PRO A 371 7.54 -1.40 -7.09
CA PRO A 371 6.96 -1.68 -8.41
C PRO A 371 5.44 -1.46 -8.46
N VAL A 372 4.88 -1.33 -9.65
CA VAL A 372 3.43 -1.30 -9.87
C VAL A 372 3.02 -2.31 -10.94
N TYR A 373 2.02 -3.13 -10.63
CA TYR A 373 1.45 -4.09 -11.58
C TYR A 373 0.25 -3.48 -12.30
N TYR A 374 0.19 -3.65 -13.62
CA TYR A 374 -1.00 -3.31 -14.40
C TYR A 374 -1.15 -4.21 -15.61
N ARG A 375 -2.30 -4.90 -15.70
CA ARG A 375 -2.72 -5.71 -16.88
C ARG A 375 -1.64 -6.67 -17.41
N GLY A 376 -1.00 -7.43 -16.51
CA GLY A 376 0.02 -8.41 -16.89
C GLY A 376 1.42 -7.83 -17.07
N LEU A 377 1.60 -6.53 -16.82
CA LEU A 377 2.89 -5.85 -16.87
C LEU A 377 3.29 -5.37 -15.48
N LEU A 378 4.60 -5.37 -15.22
CA LEU A 378 5.20 -4.85 -13.99
C LEU A 378 6.10 -3.68 -14.35
N PHE A 379 5.78 -2.48 -13.84
CA PHE A 379 6.56 -1.27 -14.07
C PHE A 379 7.45 -0.97 -12.87
N LEU A 380 8.73 -0.69 -13.14
CA LEU A 380 9.75 -0.41 -12.13
C LEU A 380 10.55 0.81 -12.53
N VAL A 381 11.17 1.46 -11.54
CA VAL A 381 12.20 2.46 -11.78
C VAL A 381 13.32 2.29 -10.76
N SER A 382 14.56 2.12 -11.23
CA SER A 382 15.71 2.08 -10.34
C SER A 382 16.00 3.46 -9.75
N ASP A 383 16.65 3.49 -8.58
CA ASP A 383 17.01 4.73 -7.88
C ASP A 383 17.87 5.70 -8.72
N ASN A 384 18.54 5.22 -9.78
CA ASN A 384 19.35 6.00 -10.72
C ASN A 384 18.66 6.28 -12.07
N GLY A 385 17.32 6.17 -12.12
CA GLY A 385 16.51 6.64 -13.24
C GLY A 385 16.50 5.75 -14.47
N ILE A 386 16.52 4.43 -14.28
CA ILE A 386 16.20 3.45 -15.33
C ILE A 386 14.78 2.94 -15.10
N ALA A 387 13.85 3.34 -15.95
CA ALA A 387 12.49 2.81 -15.96
C ALA A 387 12.42 1.52 -16.79
N GLN A 388 11.59 0.58 -16.36
CA GLN A 388 11.43 -0.73 -17.01
C GLN A 388 9.97 -1.18 -16.98
N CYS A 389 9.62 -1.96 -17.99
CA CYS A 389 8.41 -2.78 -18.02
C CYS A 389 8.79 -4.24 -18.21
N LEU A 390 8.28 -5.10 -17.34
CA LEU A 390 8.47 -6.54 -17.40
C LEU A 390 7.12 -7.22 -17.69
N ASP A 391 7.17 -8.34 -18.40
CA ASP A 391 6.09 -9.32 -18.37
C ASP A 391 5.94 -9.84 -16.94
N ALA A 392 4.76 -9.68 -16.34
CA ALA A 392 4.56 -10.10 -14.96
C ALA A 392 4.59 -11.64 -14.81
N ALA A 393 4.25 -12.41 -15.85
CA ALA A 393 4.23 -13.86 -15.76
C ALA A 393 5.64 -14.46 -15.89
N THR A 394 6.52 -13.85 -16.69
CA THR A 394 7.84 -14.43 -17.03
C THR A 394 9.03 -13.65 -16.48
N GLY A 395 8.85 -12.39 -16.09
CA GLY A 395 9.93 -11.49 -15.69
C GLY A 395 10.76 -10.96 -16.87
N GLU A 396 10.36 -11.25 -18.11
CA GLU A 396 11.03 -10.77 -19.32
C GLU A 396 10.88 -9.25 -19.45
N ILE A 397 11.98 -8.54 -19.75
CA ILE A 397 11.96 -7.10 -19.98
C ILE A 397 11.33 -6.83 -21.35
N LYS A 398 10.20 -6.10 -21.38
CA LYS A 398 9.56 -5.63 -22.61
C LYS A 398 10.19 -4.33 -23.12
N TRP A 399 10.50 -3.41 -22.21
CA TRP A 399 11.30 -2.23 -22.51
C TRP A 399 12.09 -1.75 -21.30
N ARG A 400 13.14 -0.96 -21.56
CA ARG A 400 14.00 -0.35 -20.55
C ARG A 400 14.54 0.97 -21.08
N GLU A 401 14.29 2.06 -20.36
CA GLU A 401 14.68 3.40 -20.77
C GLU A 401 15.32 4.19 -19.63
N ARG A 402 16.26 5.07 -19.99
CA ARG A 402 16.86 6.02 -19.05
C ARG A 402 16.05 7.31 -19.06
N ILE A 403 15.31 7.54 -17.98
CA ILE A 403 14.52 8.76 -17.78
C ILE A 403 15.27 9.82 -16.95
N GLY A 404 16.33 9.42 -16.24
CA GLY A 404 17.22 10.34 -15.51
C GLY A 404 16.69 10.79 -14.14
N GLY A 405 17.56 11.38 -13.32
CA GLY A 405 17.25 11.78 -11.95
C GLY A 405 17.32 10.67 -10.90
N THR A 406 17.04 11.04 -9.66
CA THR A 406 17.11 10.16 -8.48
C THR A 406 15.70 9.73 -8.08
N PHE A 407 15.42 8.43 -8.02
CA PHE A 407 14.08 7.94 -7.66
C PHE A 407 14.01 7.45 -6.22
N LYS A 408 13.00 7.93 -5.50
CA LYS A 408 12.59 7.48 -4.15
C LYS A 408 11.09 7.24 -4.07
N ALA A 409 10.32 8.12 -4.71
CA ALA A 409 8.89 7.92 -4.90
C ALA A 409 8.63 6.65 -5.73
N SER A 410 7.59 5.91 -5.36
CA SER A 410 7.20 4.71 -6.08
C SER A 410 6.28 5.10 -7.25
N PRO A 411 6.42 4.49 -8.44
CA PRO A 411 5.54 4.77 -9.57
C PRO A 411 4.09 4.40 -9.28
N ILE A 412 3.17 5.10 -9.95
CA ILE A 412 1.74 4.80 -9.91
C ILE A 412 1.21 4.58 -11.32
N VAL A 413 0.13 3.81 -11.43
CA VAL A 413 -0.63 3.66 -12.69
C VAL A 413 -2.00 4.28 -12.54
N ALA A 414 -2.39 5.11 -13.49
CA ALA A 414 -3.72 5.69 -13.55
C ALA A 414 -4.05 6.08 -14.99
N ASP A 415 -5.32 6.01 -15.41
CA ASP A 415 -5.76 6.43 -16.74
C ASP A 415 -4.95 5.78 -17.91
N GLY A 416 -4.48 4.54 -17.73
CA GLY A 416 -3.65 3.83 -18.72
C GLY A 416 -2.23 4.38 -18.86
N LYS A 417 -1.74 5.13 -17.88
CA LYS A 417 -0.43 5.80 -17.86
C LYS A 417 0.35 5.41 -16.63
N VAL A 418 1.67 5.46 -16.71
CA VAL A 418 2.59 5.30 -15.57
C VAL A 418 3.22 6.65 -15.26
N TYR A 419 3.23 7.02 -13.98
CA TYR A 419 3.80 8.27 -13.50
C TYR A 419 5.05 7.99 -12.69
N PHE A 420 6.20 8.43 -13.18
CA PHE A 420 7.50 8.31 -12.53
C PHE A 420 7.96 9.68 -12.06
N VAL A 421 7.88 9.94 -10.75
CA VAL A 421 8.33 11.20 -10.14
C VAL A 421 9.70 11.00 -9.50
N ASN A 422 10.67 11.81 -9.88
CA ASN A 422 12.01 11.81 -9.29
C ASN A 422 12.14 12.84 -8.16
N LEU A 423 13.26 12.76 -7.44
CA LEU A 423 13.58 13.60 -6.30
C LEU A 423 13.73 15.07 -6.70
N GLU A 424 14.17 15.34 -7.93
CA GLU A 424 14.47 16.66 -8.46
C GLU A 424 13.24 17.41 -9.00
N GLY A 425 12.04 16.83 -8.90
CA GLY A 425 10.78 17.49 -9.30
C GLY A 425 10.29 17.18 -10.70
N GLU A 426 10.99 16.29 -11.40
CA GLU A 426 10.59 15.84 -12.73
C GLU A 426 9.63 14.65 -12.64
N CYS A 427 8.56 14.69 -13.43
CA CYS A 427 7.65 13.57 -13.62
C CYS A 427 7.63 13.14 -15.08
N THR A 428 8.18 11.96 -15.37
CA THR A 428 8.00 11.29 -16.67
C THR A 428 6.70 10.52 -16.68
N VAL A 429 5.85 10.77 -17.67
CA VAL A 429 4.58 10.07 -17.88
C VAL A 429 4.71 9.19 -19.10
N THR A 430 4.47 7.88 -18.97
CA THR A 430 4.51 6.92 -20.08
C THR A 430 3.15 6.25 -20.27
N ALA A 431 2.92 5.65 -21.42
CA ALA A 431 1.84 4.67 -21.55
C ALA A 431 2.11 3.46 -20.62
N ALA A 432 1.05 2.92 -20.01
CA ALA A 432 1.11 1.67 -19.26
C ALA A 432 0.99 0.47 -20.23
N ASP A 433 2.01 0.30 -21.07
CA ASP A 433 2.02 -0.68 -22.17
C ASP A 433 3.36 -1.43 -22.26
N ALA A 434 3.38 -2.52 -23.04
CA ALA A 434 4.53 -3.36 -23.32
C ALA A 434 5.51 -2.71 -24.33
N GLU A 435 5.11 -1.62 -24.99
CA GLU A 435 6.00 -0.78 -25.79
C GLU A 435 6.24 0.55 -25.05
N TYR A 436 7.49 1.03 -25.06
CA TYR A 436 7.80 2.32 -24.46
C TYR A 436 7.19 3.45 -25.30
N ARG A 437 6.37 4.27 -24.65
CA ARG A 437 5.88 5.53 -25.22
C ARG A 437 5.80 6.57 -24.13
N GLU A 438 6.74 7.52 -24.17
CA GLU A 438 6.65 8.74 -23.38
C GLU A 438 5.47 9.59 -23.86
N ILE A 439 4.63 10.03 -22.94
CA ILE A 439 3.46 10.87 -23.18
C ILE A 439 3.80 12.32 -22.84
N ALA A 440 4.44 12.52 -21.70
CA ALA A 440 4.78 13.85 -21.21
C ALA A 440 5.95 13.81 -20.24
N LYS A 441 6.56 14.99 -20.09
CA LYS A 441 7.61 15.25 -19.12
C LYS A 441 7.30 16.57 -18.44
N ASN A 442 7.14 16.53 -17.12
CA ASN A 442 6.66 17.65 -16.32
C ASN A 442 7.69 18.00 -15.25
N GLU A 443 7.72 19.26 -14.82
CA GLU A 443 8.69 19.73 -13.82
C GLU A 443 8.00 20.65 -12.82
N LEU A 444 8.31 20.46 -11.54
CA LEU A 444 7.93 21.31 -10.43
C LEU A 444 9.18 21.70 -9.66
N ASP A 445 9.25 22.95 -9.23
CA ASP A 445 10.31 23.42 -8.35
C ASP A 445 9.99 22.97 -6.92
N ASP A 446 10.26 21.70 -6.61
CA ASP A 446 10.27 21.11 -5.27
C ASP A 446 10.99 19.75 -5.30
N ALA A 447 11.22 19.16 -4.14
CA ALA A 447 11.81 17.83 -4.04
C ALA A 447 10.80 16.78 -3.58
N PHE A 448 10.79 15.60 -4.21
CA PHE A 448 9.76 14.59 -3.98
C PHE A 448 10.33 13.24 -3.54
N THR A 449 9.87 12.76 -2.38
CA THR A 449 10.12 11.39 -1.91
C THR A 449 8.83 10.62 -1.67
N ALA A 450 7.73 11.33 -1.42
CA ALA A 450 6.40 10.76 -1.32
C ALA A 450 5.91 10.27 -2.69
N SER A 451 5.14 9.17 -2.69
CA SER A 451 4.55 8.66 -3.93
C SER A 451 3.34 9.51 -4.35
N PRO A 452 3.05 9.66 -5.65
CA PRO A 452 1.85 10.37 -6.10
C PRO A 452 0.56 9.70 -5.64
N VAL A 453 -0.50 10.49 -5.49
CA VAL A 453 -1.86 10.00 -5.21
C VAL A 453 -2.82 10.63 -6.20
N CYS A 454 -3.78 9.88 -6.73
CA CYS A 454 -4.79 10.48 -7.61
C CYS A 454 -6.21 9.99 -7.33
N THR A 455 -7.15 10.90 -7.53
CA THR A 455 -8.60 10.68 -7.41
C THR A 455 -9.34 11.78 -8.15
N ASP A 456 -10.52 11.49 -8.69
CA ASP A 456 -11.42 12.45 -9.34
C ASP A 456 -10.74 13.36 -10.39
N GLY A 457 -9.88 12.77 -11.23
CA GLY A 457 -9.15 13.51 -12.27
C GLY A 457 -8.09 14.50 -11.73
N ARG A 458 -7.77 14.42 -10.45
CA ARG A 458 -6.71 15.21 -9.78
C ARG A 458 -5.54 14.32 -9.36
N LEU A 459 -4.34 14.87 -9.48
CA LEU A 459 -3.09 14.29 -9.01
C LEU A 459 -2.54 15.14 -7.86
N TYR A 460 -2.19 14.49 -6.76
CA TYR A 460 -1.62 15.10 -5.57
C TYR A 460 -0.15 14.69 -5.43
N LEU A 461 0.73 15.69 -5.38
CA LEU A 461 2.17 15.48 -5.16
C LEU A 461 2.59 16.21 -3.89
N ARG A 462 3.11 15.45 -2.92
CA ARG A 462 3.70 15.98 -1.70
C ARG A 462 5.20 16.19 -1.93
N GLY A 463 5.59 17.44 -2.18
CA GLY A 463 6.98 17.86 -2.19
C GLY A 463 7.48 18.17 -0.77
N LYS A 464 8.76 18.53 -0.62
CA LYS A 464 9.32 18.96 0.67
C LYS A 464 8.68 20.26 1.15
N ARG A 465 8.44 21.21 0.24
CA ARG A 465 7.95 22.55 0.56
C ARG A 465 6.44 22.69 0.40
N PHE A 466 5.85 22.02 -0.60
CA PHE A 466 4.46 22.22 -0.97
C PHE A 466 3.68 20.90 -1.09
N LEU A 467 2.36 21.00 -0.97
CA LEU A 467 1.42 20.03 -1.52
C LEU A 467 0.81 20.63 -2.78
N TYR A 468 0.88 19.89 -3.87
CA TYR A 468 0.34 20.29 -5.18
C TYR A 468 -0.94 19.52 -5.46
N CYS A 469 -1.96 20.21 -5.97
CA CYS A 469 -3.09 19.59 -6.65
C CYS A 469 -3.06 19.97 -8.12
N ILE A 470 -2.86 18.95 -8.96
CA ILE A 470 -2.70 19.07 -10.39
C ILE A 470 -3.97 18.51 -11.02
N GLY A 471 -4.57 19.25 -11.95
CA GLY A 471 -5.83 18.85 -12.57
C GLY A 471 -6.21 19.75 -13.74
N LYS A 472 -7.28 19.36 -14.42
CA LYS A 472 -7.92 20.24 -15.42
C LYS A 472 -8.79 21.28 -14.68
N PRO A 473 -8.84 22.54 -15.15
CA PRO A 473 -9.64 23.61 -14.54
C PRO A 473 -11.12 23.27 -14.36
#